data_AF-A0A9Q1H365-F1
#
_entry.id   AF-A0A9Q1H365-F1
#
_cell.length_a   1.000
_cell.length_b   1.000
_cell.length_c   1.000
_cell.angle_alpha   90.00
_cell.angle_beta   90.00
_cell.angle_gamma   90.00
#
_symmetry.space_group_name_H-M   'P 1'
#
loop_
_entity.id
_entity.type
_entity.pdbx_description
1 polymer ?
#
loop_
_entity_poly.entity_id
_entity_poly.type
_entity_poly.pdbx_seq_one_letter_code
_entity_poly.pdbx_strand_id
1 'polypeptide(L)'
;MDLRCSVIRSARRRLVSPTYRSAGEVLVHTKSVAVRTQNIDKCVLGRSRCNTCPVVGKNTLINILGSNGNRFSVNQHFTCTSTNLVYILVCGRCNCLYVGETKRRLADRITEHLRSIKQNLQGYPVATHFNPPSPCSIKDLAVTAALTCRGSDRDRQTAENRLIMKLGTLSPHGLNIRMDLF
;
A
#
# COMPACT_ATOMS: atom_id res chain seq x y z
N MET A 1 -7.59 38.64 -5.64
CA MET A 1 -6.28 39.02 -5.08
C MET A 1 -5.61 37.77 -4.51
N ASP A 2 -4.54 37.21 -5.02
CA ASP A 2 -3.99 37.10 -6.36
C ASP A 2 -2.96 35.96 -6.27
N LEU A 3 -2.80 35.23 -7.36
CA LEU A 3 -1.80 34.17 -7.52
C LEU A 3 -0.38 34.74 -7.47
N ARG A 4 0.63 33.91 -7.12
CA ARG A 4 1.79 33.62 -8.00
C ARG A 4 2.78 32.62 -7.40
N CYS A 5 2.98 31.55 -8.17
CA CYS A 5 4.11 30.63 -8.14
C CYS A 5 5.09 31.09 -9.25
N SER A 6 6.39 31.14 -8.97
CA SER A 6 7.41 31.60 -9.92
C SER A 6 8.47 30.52 -10.17
N VAL A 7 8.68 30.24 -11.46
CA VAL A 7 9.66 29.30 -12.04
C VAL A 7 11.00 30.01 -12.25
N ILE A 8 12.15 29.40 -11.93
CA ILE A 8 13.47 29.81 -12.47
C ILE A 8 14.31 28.60 -12.91
N ARG A 9 15.03 28.84 -14.02
CA ARG A 9 15.70 27.96 -14.99
C ARG A 9 17.11 27.47 -14.60
N SER A 10 17.44 26.27 -15.11
CA SER A 10 18.70 25.67 -15.60
C SER A 10 20.09 26.32 -15.37
N ALA A 11 21.09 25.50 -15.00
CA ALA A 11 22.44 25.50 -15.60
C ALA A 11 23.24 24.20 -15.27
N ARG A 12 23.94 23.65 -16.28
CA ARG A 12 24.89 22.52 -16.20
C ARG A 12 26.29 22.99 -15.75
N ARG A 13 27.06 22.17 -15.01
CA ARG A 13 28.53 21.99 -15.21
C ARG A 13 29.09 20.74 -14.51
N ARG A 14 30.23 20.28 -15.06
CA ARG A 14 30.88 18.96 -14.96
C ARG A 14 31.62 18.69 -13.64
N LEU A 15 31.84 17.40 -13.43
CA LEU A 15 32.52 16.67 -12.34
C LEU A 15 34.04 16.92 -12.25
N VAL A 16 34.58 16.89 -11.03
CA VAL A 16 35.96 16.47 -10.68
C VAL A 16 35.93 15.67 -9.35
N SER A 17 36.76 14.63 -9.28
CA SER A 17 36.83 13.50 -8.32
C SER A 17 37.58 13.79 -6.98
N PRO A 18 37.53 12.88 -5.97
CA PRO A 18 37.65 13.21 -4.55
C PRO A 18 39.01 12.89 -3.90
N THR A 19 39.33 13.59 -2.80
CA THR A 19 40.33 13.21 -1.79
C THR A 19 39.71 13.21 -0.39
N TYR A 20 40.03 12.20 0.43
CA TYR A 20 39.32 11.81 1.65
C TYR A 20 39.94 12.35 2.97
N ARG A 21 39.11 12.40 4.03
CA ARG A 21 39.31 12.72 5.49
C ARG A 21 38.94 14.18 5.87
N SER A 22 38.16 14.52 6.91
CA SER A 22 37.67 13.84 8.13
C SER A 22 36.23 14.29 8.52
N ALA A 23 35.66 13.57 9.50
CA ALA A 23 34.31 13.63 10.07
C ALA A 23 33.61 15.00 10.19
N GLY A 24 32.33 15.02 9.78
CA GLY A 24 31.35 16.06 10.09
C GLY A 24 30.14 15.99 9.16
N GLU A 25 28.95 15.85 9.73
CA GLU A 25 27.63 16.11 9.15
C GLU A 25 26.86 14.97 8.42
N VAL A 26 25.60 14.89 8.85
CA VAL A 26 24.59 13.88 8.59
C VAL A 26 24.03 14.06 7.17
N LEU A 27 24.36 13.13 6.26
CA LEU A 27 23.69 13.05 4.97
C LEU A 27 22.38 12.27 5.12
N VAL A 28 21.24 12.96 5.05
CA VAL A 28 19.92 12.35 4.88
C VAL A 28 19.88 11.74 3.47
N HIS A 29 20.40 10.52 3.36
CA HIS A 29 20.09 9.66 2.21
C HIS A 29 18.60 9.34 2.30
N THR A 30 17.78 10.00 1.49
CA THR A 30 16.50 9.46 1.06
C THR A 30 16.81 8.18 0.29
N LYS A 31 16.95 7.07 1.03
CA LYS A 31 16.99 5.74 0.44
C LYS A 31 15.65 5.56 -0.26
N SER A 32 15.62 5.81 -1.56
CA SER A 32 14.57 5.34 -2.44
C SER A 32 14.42 3.85 -2.13
N VAL A 33 13.28 3.49 -1.56
CA VAL A 33 12.96 2.13 -1.12
C VAL A 33 13.15 1.22 -2.32
N ALA A 34 14.20 0.39 -2.29
CA ALA A 34 14.38 -0.68 -3.26
C ALA A 34 13.30 -1.72 -2.99
N VAL A 35 12.15 -1.56 -3.65
CA VAL A 35 11.03 -2.50 -3.63
C VAL A 35 11.46 -3.74 -4.42
N ARG A 36 11.71 -4.85 -3.73
CA ARG A 36 11.81 -6.16 -4.39
C ARG A 36 10.38 -6.65 -4.65
N THR A 37 10.04 -6.80 -5.93
CA THR A 37 8.74 -7.29 -6.40
C THR A 37 8.80 -8.80 -6.58
N GLN A 38 7.80 -9.53 -6.09
CA GLN A 38 7.45 -10.83 -6.64
C GLN A 38 6.15 -10.65 -7.40
N ASN A 39 5.97 -11.41 -8.47
CA ASN A 39 4.68 -11.46 -9.15
C ASN A 39 3.77 -12.35 -8.31
N ILE A 40 2.65 -11.82 -7.79
CA ILE A 40 1.49 -12.69 -7.58
C ILE A 40 1.17 -13.26 -8.96
N ASP A 41 1.17 -14.60 -9.06
CA ASP A 41 0.82 -15.25 -10.30
C ASP A 41 -0.54 -14.70 -10.78
N LYS A 42 -0.58 -14.27 -12.05
CA LYS A 42 -1.85 -13.98 -12.75
C LYS A 42 -2.82 -15.11 -12.43
N CYS A 43 -4.11 -14.81 -12.25
CA CYS A 43 -5.13 -15.83 -11.96
C CYS A 43 -4.83 -17.09 -12.80
N VAL A 44 -4.51 -18.20 -12.14
CA VAL A 44 -4.16 -19.49 -12.77
C VAL A 44 -5.26 -19.98 -13.73
N LEU A 45 -6.47 -19.43 -13.59
CA LEU A 45 -7.69 -19.78 -14.31
C LEU A 45 -7.87 -19.13 -15.70
N GLY A 46 -6.85 -18.53 -16.32
CA GLY A 46 -6.95 -18.06 -17.71
C GLY A 46 -8.00 -16.96 -17.99
N ARG A 47 -8.47 -16.23 -16.96
CA ARG A 47 -9.45 -15.15 -17.13
C ARG A 47 -8.80 -13.90 -17.74
N SER A 48 -8.88 -13.77 -19.06
CA SER A 48 -8.37 -12.63 -19.83
C SER A 48 -8.94 -11.25 -19.42
N ARG A 49 -10.01 -11.21 -18.61
CA ARG A 49 -10.75 -9.99 -18.21
C ARG A 49 -10.89 -9.81 -16.69
N CYS A 50 -9.98 -10.35 -15.88
CA CYS A 50 -10.03 -10.10 -14.43
C CYS A 50 -9.67 -8.63 -14.13
N ASN A 51 -10.67 -7.80 -13.77
CA ASN A 51 -10.46 -6.38 -13.41
C ASN A 51 -9.57 -6.19 -12.18
N THR A 52 -9.41 -7.23 -11.36
CA THR A 52 -8.61 -7.21 -10.14
C THR A 52 -7.14 -7.52 -10.39
N CYS A 53 -6.83 -8.38 -11.36
CA CYS A 53 -5.45 -8.79 -11.66
C CYS A 53 -4.52 -7.65 -12.08
N PRO A 54 -4.96 -6.60 -12.80
CA PRO A 54 -4.12 -5.44 -13.07
C PRO A 54 -3.68 -4.68 -11.82
N VAL A 55 -4.47 -4.73 -10.74
CA VAL A 55 -4.20 -4.05 -9.47
C VAL A 55 -3.43 -4.96 -8.50
N VAL A 56 -3.76 -6.26 -8.49
CA VAL A 56 -3.11 -7.27 -7.65
C VAL A 56 -1.77 -7.76 -8.21
N GLY A 57 -1.66 -7.84 -9.54
CA GLY A 57 -0.50 -8.38 -10.27
C GLY A 57 0.54 -7.33 -10.66
N LYS A 58 0.34 -6.06 -10.33
CA LYS A 58 1.39 -5.03 -10.41
C LYS A 58 1.92 -4.79 -9.01
N ASN A 59 3.10 -5.34 -8.74
CA ASN A 59 3.90 -5.07 -7.55
C ASN A 59 3.31 -5.66 -6.26
N THR A 60 3.36 -6.99 -6.11
CA THR A 60 3.26 -7.58 -4.78
C THR A 60 4.45 -7.10 -3.97
N LEU A 61 4.17 -6.19 -3.03
CA LEU A 61 5.16 -5.69 -2.11
C LEU A 61 5.55 -6.84 -1.19
N ILE A 62 6.75 -7.38 -1.41
CA ILE A 62 7.31 -8.42 -0.53
C ILE A 62 7.61 -7.81 0.84
N ASN A 63 8.07 -6.56 0.86
CA ASN A 63 8.43 -5.85 2.09
C ASN A 63 7.59 -4.59 2.21
N ILE A 64 6.80 -4.53 3.28
CA ILE A 64 5.92 -3.42 3.61
C ILE A 64 6.51 -2.69 4.81
N LEU A 65 6.66 -1.37 4.69
CA LEU A 65 7.13 -0.50 5.76
C LEU A 65 5.92 0.21 6.37
N GLY A 66 5.70 0.00 7.66
CA GLY A 66 4.68 0.70 8.44
C GLY A 66 5.09 2.13 8.77
N SER A 67 4.09 2.95 9.14
CA SER A 67 4.30 4.35 9.54
C SER A 67 5.16 4.49 10.80
N ASN A 68 5.12 3.48 11.67
CA ASN A 68 5.91 3.36 12.89
C ASN A 68 7.33 2.79 12.66
N GLY A 69 7.76 2.62 11.40
CA GLY A 69 9.07 2.08 11.03
C GLY A 69 9.17 0.55 11.08
N ASN A 70 8.13 -0.15 11.54
CA ASN A 70 8.12 -1.61 11.54
C ASN A 70 7.96 -2.18 10.14
N ARG A 71 8.47 -3.40 9.94
CA ARG A 71 8.44 -4.08 8.65
C ARG A 71 7.61 -5.36 8.70
N PHE A 72 6.92 -5.63 7.59
CA PHE A 72 6.24 -6.89 7.36
C PHE A 72 6.69 -7.49 6.02
N SER A 73 7.07 -8.76 6.06
CA SER A 73 7.46 -9.50 4.86
C SER A 73 6.38 -10.51 4.49
N VAL A 74 5.91 -10.43 3.25
CA VAL A 74 4.97 -11.39 2.67
C VAL A 74 5.76 -12.61 2.22
N ASN A 75 5.57 -13.74 2.91
CA ASN A 75 6.30 -14.99 2.67
C ASN A 75 5.42 -16.10 2.07
N GLN A 76 4.19 -15.77 1.66
CA GLN A 76 3.22 -16.72 1.11
C GLN A 76 2.85 -16.31 -0.31
N HIS A 77 2.56 -17.31 -1.14
CA HIS A 77 2.01 -17.07 -2.46
C HIS A 77 0.49 -16.89 -2.38
N PHE A 78 -0.02 -15.88 -3.07
CA PHE A 78 -1.44 -15.56 -3.11
C PHE A 78 -1.89 -15.35 -4.54
N THR A 79 -3.19 -15.52 -4.77
CA THR A 79 -3.82 -15.22 -6.06
C THR A 79 -5.07 -14.37 -5.84
N CYS A 80 -5.58 -13.80 -6.92
CA CYS A 80 -6.89 -13.14 -6.97
C CYS A 80 -8.03 -13.99 -6.36
N THR A 81 -7.91 -15.32 -6.40
CA THR A 81 -8.91 -16.28 -5.92
C THR A 81 -8.69 -16.76 -4.50
N SER A 82 -7.58 -16.37 -3.85
CA SER A 82 -7.33 -16.72 -2.46
C SER A 82 -8.44 -16.17 -1.55
N THR A 83 -8.86 -16.98 -0.59
CA THR A 83 -9.95 -16.72 0.36
C THR A 83 -9.43 -16.80 1.79
N ASN A 84 -10.24 -16.36 2.75
CA ASN A 84 -9.94 -16.42 4.19
C ASN A 84 -8.55 -15.86 4.55
N LEU A 85 -8.34 -14.57 4.27
CA LEU A 85 -7.03 -13.94 4.40
C LEU A 85 -7.13 -12.50 4.89
N VAL A 86 -5.97 -11.98 5.33
CA VAL A 86 -5.73 -10.56 5.57
C VAL A 86 -4.95 -9.99 4.39
N TYR A 87 -5.34 -8.82 3.92
CA TYR A 87 -4.71 -8.08 2.82
C TYR A 87 -4.36 -6.66 3.24
N ILE A 88 -3.47 -6.04 2.47
CA ILE A 88 -2.97 -4.69 2.68
C ILE A 88 -3.14 -3.90 1.38
N LEU A 89 -3.77 -2.72 1.49
CA LEU A 89 -3.77 -1.71 0.44
C LEU A 89 -2.70 -0.69 0.74
N VAL A 90 -1.99 -0.25 -0.30
CA VAL A 90 -0.89 0.71 -0.18
C VAL A 90 -1.14 1.86 -1.13
N CYS A 91 -1.02 3.08 -0.62
CA CYS A 91 -0.92 4.27 -1.47
C CYS A 91 0.55 4.50 -1.83
N GLY A 92 0.91 4.30 -3.10
CA GLY A 92 2.28 4.52 -3.59
C GLY A 92 2.73 5.99 -3.59
N ARG A 93 1.81 6.94 -3.41
CA ARG A 93 2.11 8.38 -3.35
C ARG A 93 2.55 8.83 -1.96
N CYS A 94 1.79 8.46 -0.93
CA CYS A 94 2.03 8.92 0.44
C CYS A 94 2.48 7.78 1.39
N ASN A 95 2.57 6.55 0.91
CA ASN A 95 2.89 5.34 1.68
C ASN A 95 1.92 4.98 2.81
N CYS A 96 0.73 5.60 2.84
CA CYS A 96 -0.30 5.20 3.79
C CYS A 96 -0.80 3.78 3.49
N LEU A 97 -1.07 3.03 4.55
CA LEU A 97 -1.48 1.64 4.49
C LEU A 97 -2.92 1.48 5.01
N TYR A 98 -3.66 0.56 4.42
CA TYR A 98 -4.91 0.01 4.96
C TYR A 98 -4.74 -1.49 5.12
N VAL A 99 -5.08 -2.03 6.30
CA VAL A 99 -5.17 -3.49 6.53
C VAL A 99 -6.64 -3.87 6.56
N GLY A 100 -6.99 -4.95 5.88
CA GLY A 100 -8.35 -5.48 5.89
C GLY A 100 -8.39 -7.00 5.89
N GLU A 101 -9.45 -7.60 6.41
CA GLU A 101 -9.72 -9.03 6.25
C GLU A 101 -10.80 -9.36 5.21
N THR A 102 -10.81 -10.61 4.74
CA THR A 102 -11.91 -11.17 3.94
C THR A 102 -12.01 -12.69 4.07
N LYS A 103 -13.23 -13.20 4.27
CA LYS A 103 -13.56 -14.63 4.03
C LYS A 103 -13.65 -14.97 2.56
N ARG A 104 -14.19 -14.04 1.77
CA ARG A 104 -14.43 -14.18 0.33
C ARG A 104 -13.13 -14.05 -0.45
N ARG A 105 -13.21 -14.24 -1.77
CA ARG A 105 -12.05 -14.09 -2.65
C ARG A 105 -11.49 -12.68 -2.54
N LEU A 106 -10.17 -12.57 -2.53
CA LEU A 106 -9.48 -11.28 -2.56
C LEU A 106 -10.00 -10.40 -3.70
N ALA A 107 -10.23 -10.99 -4.88
CA ALA A 107 -10.76 -10.28 -6.03
C ALA A 107 -12.09 -9.56 -5.77
N ASP A 108 -13.01 -10.21 -5.05
CA ASP A 108 -14.32 -9.64 -4.75
C ASP A 108 -14.16 -8.44 -3.81
N ARG A 109 -13.31 -8.58 -2.78
CA ARG A 109 -13.06 -7.52 -1.81
C ARG A 109 -12.36 -6.31 -2.42
N ILE A 110 -11.37 -6.53 -3.29
CA ILE A 110 -10.71 -5.44 -4.00
C ILE A 110 -11.66 -4.77 -4.99
N THR A 111 -12.54 -5.52 -5.65
CA THR A 111 -13.56 -4.94 -6.53
C THR A 111 -14.50 -4.00 -5.79
N GLU A 112 -14.87 -4.34 -4.55
CA GLU A 112 -15.67 -3.44 -3.69
C GLU A 112 -14.93 -2.15 -3.35
N HIS A 113 -13.65 -2.23 -2.98
CA HIS A 113 -12.83 -1.02 -2.75
C HIS A 113 -12.71 -0.16 -4.02
N LEU A 114 -12.50 -0.78 -5.18
CA LEU A 114 -12.45 -0.05 -6.44
C LEU A 114 -13.80 0.61 -6.76
N ARG A 115 -14.91 -0.06 -6.46
CA ARG A 115 -16.26 0.51 -6.65
C ARG A 115 -16.50 1.68 -5.70
N SER A 116 -16.15 1.56 -4.42
CA SER A 116 -16.34 2.64 -3.45
C SER A 116 -15.51 3.88 -3.80
N ILE A 117 -14.26 3.70 -4.27
CA ILE A 117 -13.44 4.79 -4.80
C ILE A 117 -14.13 5.42 -6.02
N LYS A 118 -14.53 4.64 -7.03
CA LYS A 118 -15.17 5.17 -8.25
C LYS A 118 -16.47 5.94 -7.95
N GLN A 119 -17.22 5.52 -6.94
CA GLN A 119 -18.49 6.14 -6.55
C GLN A 119 -18.31 7.27 -5.53
N ASN A 120 -17.07 7.59 -5.13
CA ASN A 120 -16.76 8.60 -4.12
C ASN A 120 -17.59 8.44 -2.83
N LEU A 121 -17.72 7.19 -2.36
CA LEU A 121 -18.55 6.88 -1.21
C LEU A 121 -17.93 7.44 0.08
N GLN A 122 -18.69 8.29 0.76
CA GLN A 122 -18.32 8.82 2.08
C GLN A 122 -18.37 7.73 3.15
N GLY A 123 -17.57 7.88 4.21
CA GLY A 123 -17.49 6.91 5.31
C GLY A 123 -16.62 5.67 5.02
N TYR A 124 -16.14 5.50 3.78
CA TYR A 124 -15.17 4.46 3.42
C TYR A 124 -13.77 5.09 3.38
N PRO A 125 -12.88 4.82 4.34
CA PRO A 125 -11.63 5.57 4.47
C PRO A 125 -10.70 5.41 3.25
N VAL A 126 -10.70 4.23 2.63
CA VAL A 126 -9.99 3.99 1.37
C VAL A 126 -10.57 4.85 0.24
N ALA A 127 -11.89 4.94 0.12
CA ALA A 127 -12.53 5.76 -0.90
C ALA A 127 -12.26 7.25 -0.67
N THR A 128 -12.41 7.73 0.56
CA THR A 128 -12.12 9.12 0.94
C THR A 128 -10.65 9.48 0.65
N HIS A 129 -9.72 8.55 0.87
CA HIS A 129 -8.30 8.81 0.62
C HIS A 129 -7.94 8.96 -0.87
N PHE A 130 -8.62 8.25 -1.78
CA PHE A 130 -8.30 8.28 -3.21
C PHE A 130 -9.20 9.20 -4.04
N ASN A 131 -10.10 9.94 -3.38
CA ASN A 131 -10.99 10.92 -4.01
C ASN A 131 -10.67 12.35 -3.56
N PRO A 132 -11.09 13.36 -4.34
CA PRO A 132 -10.93 14.76 -3.97
C PRO A 132 -11.50 15.06 -2.56
N PRO A 133 -10.86 15.96 -1.78
CA PRO A 133 -9.75 16.85 -2.16
C PRO A 133 -8.35 16.21 -2.03
N SER A 134 -8.25 14.89 -1.81
CA SER A 134 -6.96 14.23 -1.68
C SER A 134 -6.08 14.42 -2.92
N PRO A 135 -4.76 14.65 -2.74
CA PRO A 135 -3.82 14.59 -3.85
C PRO A 135 -3.59 13.14 -4.32
N CYS A 136 -4.05 12.12 -3.60
CA CYS A 136 -3.89 10.72 -3.99
C CYS A 136 -5.05 10.25 -4.87
N SER A 137 -4.77 9.38 -5.83
CA SER A 137 -5.73 8.88 -6.82
C SER A 137 -5.71 7.36 -6.89
N ILE A 138 -6.74 6.75 -7.49
CA ILE A 138 -6.80 5.30 -7.71
C ILE A 138 -5.59 4.72 -8.45
N LYS A 139 -4.83 5.54 -9.21
CA LYS A 139 -3.60 5.11 -9.90
C LYS A 139 -2.46 4.83 -8.92
N ASP A 140 -2.52 5.43 -7.73
CA ASP A 140 -1.54 5.26 -6.67
C ASP A 140 -1.87 4.02 -5.79
N LEU A 141 -3.00 3.34 -6.02
CA LEU A 141 -3.41 2.16 -5.25
C LEU A 141 -2.66 0.90 -5.69
N ALA A 142 -2.00 0.25 -4.73
CA ALA A 142 -1.44 -1.09 -4.85
C ALA A 142 -2.07 -2.04 -3.82
N VAL A 143 -2.07 -3.34 -4.12
CA VAL A 143 -2.67 -4.38 -3.27
C VAL A 143 -1.67 -5.50 -3.06
N THR A 144 -1.58 -5.99 -1.82
CA THR A 144 -0.84 -7.20 -1.49
C THR A 144 -1.62 -8.03 -0.47
N ALA A 145 -1.61 -9.35 -0.64
CA ALA A 145 -2.13 -10.25 0.39
C ALA A 145 -1.03 -10.50 1.43
N ALA A 146 -1.42 -10.55 2.70
CA ALA A 146 -0.47 -10.60 3.80
C ALA A 146 -0.41 -11.98 4.45
N LEU A 147 -1.56 -12.54 4.85
CA LEU A 147 -1.63 -13.76 5.65
C LEU A 147 -2.87 -14.58 5.26
N THR A 148 -2.70 -15.86 4.94
CA THR A 148 -3.82 -16.81 4.91
C THR A 148 -4.17 -17.22 6.34
N CYS A 149 -5.46 -17.24 6.66
CA CYS A 149 -5.98 -17.72 7.92
C CYS A 149 -6.67 -19.08 7.68
N ARG A 150 -6.30 -20.11 8.46
CA ARG A 150 -6.94 -21.44 8.39
C ARG A 150 -7.89 -21.71 9.56
N GLY A 151 -7.92 -20.81 10.53
CA GLY A 151 -8.75 -20.92 11.72
C GLY A 151 -10.13 -20.27 11.55
N SER A 152 -10.70 -19.92 12.70
CA SER A 152 -11.98 -19.24 12.84
C SER A 152 -11.94 -17.80 12.32
N ASP A 153 -13.11 -17.17 12.29
CA ASP A 153 -13.20 -15.73 12.00
C ASP A 153 -12.42 -14.89 13.00
N ARG A 154 -12.45 -15.30 14.27
CA ARG A 154 -11.73 -14.62 15.34
C ARG A 154 -10.22 -14.65 15.10
N ASP A 155 -9.70 -15.73 14.51
CA ASP A 155 -8.27 -15.84 14.19
C ASP A 155 -7.87 -14.87 13.09
N ARG A 156 -8.72 -14.73 12.06
CA ARG A 156 -8.50 -13.79 10.94
C ARG A 156 -8.60 -12.34 11.40
N GLN A 157 -9.60 -12.02 12.21
CA GLN A 157 -9.80 -10.75 12.89
C GLN A 157 -8.63 -10.38 13.83
N THR A 158 -8.16 -11.34 14.60
CA THR A 158 -6.97 -11.15 15.46
C THR A 158 -5.71 -10.90 14.62
N ALA A 159 -5.56 -11.61 13.50
CA ALA A 159 -4.45 -11.39 12.58
C ALA A 159 -4.49 -10.00 11.92
N GLU A 160 -5.69 -9.52 11.55
CA GLU A 160 -5.90 -8.15 11.05
C GLU A 160 -5.47 -7.11 12.09
N ASN A 161 -6.00 -7.18 13.32
CA ASN A 161 -5.67 -6.26 14.40
C ASN A 161 -4.16 -6.26 14.72
N ARG A 162 -3.53 -7.44 14.75
CA ARG A 162 -2.08 -7.55 14.94
C ARG A 162 -1.30 -6.83 13.84
N LEU A 163 -1.75 -6.92 12.58
CA LEU A 163 -1.11 -6.23 11.47
C LEU A 163 -1.36 -4.72 11.49
N ILE A 164 -2.56 -4.27 11.86
CA ILE A 164 -2.88 -2.84 12.05
C ILE A 164 -1.92 -2.24 13.08
N MET A 165 -1.77 -2.88 14.23
CA MET A 165 -0.85 -2.43 15.29
C MET A 165 0.60 -2.49 14.86
N LYS A 166 1.02 -3.62 14.25
CA LYS A 166 2.41 -3.81 13.82
C LYS A 166 2.82 -2.74 12.80
N LEU A 167 1.98 -2.44 11.82
CA LEU A 167 2.31 -1.52 10.72
C LEU A 167 1.88 -0.06 10.98
N GLY A 168 1.21 0.22 12.10
CA GLY A 168 0.76 1.58 12.44
C GLY A 168 -0.22 2.14 11.42
N THR A 169 -1.22 1.34 11.00
CA THR A 169 -2.10 1.73 9.88
C THR A 169 -3.31 2.57 10.31
N LEU A 170 -3.38 2.98 11.57
CA LEU A 170 -4.44 3.86 12.07
C LEU A 170 -4.25 5.31 11.61
N SER A 171 -5.36 5.98 11.31
CA SER A 171 -5.41 7.43 11.04
C SER A 171 -4.80 8.22 12.22
N PRO A 172 -4.01 9.29 11.99
CA PRO A 172 -3.78 9.96 10.69
C PRO A 172 -2.62 9.39 9.86
N HIS A 173 -1.83 8.46 10.41
CA HIS A 173 -0.62 7.95 9.75
C HIS A 173 -0.86 6.72 8.85
N GLY A 174 -2.08 6.19 8.86
CA GLY A 174 -2.58 5.20 7.92
C GLY A 174 -4.07 5.41 7.61
N LEU A 175 -4.69 4.40 6.99
CA LEU A 175 -6.05 4.50 6.45
C LEU A 175 -7.09 3.75 7.30
N ASN A 176 -6.70 2.91 8.26
CA ASN A 176 -7.64 2.31 9.19
C ASN A 176 -8.17 3.38 10.16
N ILE A 177 -9.48 3.48 10.34
CA ILE A 177 -10.09 4.49 11.24
C ILE A 177 -10.33 3.98 12.66
N ARG A 178 -10.40 2.66 12.83
CA ARG A 178 -10.53 1.98 14.10
C ARG A 178 -9.99 0.56 13.98
N MET A 179 -9.67 -0.03 15.13
CA MET A 179 -9.59 -1.48 15.27
C MET A 179 -10.97 -1.99 15.62
N ASP A 180 -11.38 -3.09 14.99
CA ASP A 180 -12.57 -3.79 15.43
C ASP A 180 -12.18 -4.61 16.66
N LEU A 181 -12.74 -4.28 17.82
CA LEU A 181 -12.54 -5.04 19.05
C LEU A 181 -13.61 -6.14 19.08
N PHE A 182 -13.18 -7.39 19.20
CA PHE A 182 -14.01 -8.60 19.17
C PHE A 182 -14.04 -9.29 20.53
#